data_AF-A0A922WVV7-F1
#
_entry.id   AF-A0A922WVV7-F1
#
_cell.length_a   1.000
_cell.length_b   1.000
_cell.length_c   1.000
_cell.angle_alpha   90.00
_cell.angle_beta   90.00
_cell.angle_gamma   90.00
#
_symmetry.space_group_name_H-M   'P 1'
#
loop_
_entity.id
_entity.type
_entity.pdbx_description
1 polymer ?
#
loop_
_entity_poly.entity_id
_entity_poly.type
_entity_poly.pdbx_seq_one_letter_code
_entity_poly.pdbx_strand_id
1 'polypeptide(L)'
;MRTGLIAAQARTAAGELCAHLPLAGRPVLAWQVDLLRRLGAERIICLCDSPSAEVLQLQHAVEGTGGSFHALQGFAALPALVRAEDELILLRDGLVPDAALVASLLPSRPALPKCVLSLSADHPLAIRHPSAFERIDAAQHWAGLLVMRGAPVQHLADFPADADAISVLLRLALQAGTPCQAMVGDDITGATWFLADSDEAVRKNEAALIAAAGPVRDWRAPLSALAATIVRKAAARGVGQGAKVSVVVAMAMLLAGIGAAAMGSAAIGLALAATGAFAAQTATGIAAMDARLRQVEMPSSLSRALHNTVDLLSALTAWFALAPWPAFEPLAVCGPLTIGMARLAETGGGRPFSTIASDRASVLLALALAAGLGHAATGFALLATVLMATVLLSPRKN
;
A
#
# COMPACT_ATOMS: atom_id res chain seq x y z
N MET A 1 0.63 -23.23 16.96
CA MET A 1 -0.30 -22.46 16.12
C MET A 1 -0.45 -21.08 16.72
N ARG A 2 -0.63 -20.05 15.90
CA ARG A 2 -0.81 -18.67 16.36
C ARG A 2 -2.26 -18.23 16.13
N THR A 3 -2.87 -17.72 17.18
CA THR A 3 -4.24 -17.19 17.16
C THR A 3 -4.20 -15.70 17.46
N GLY A 4 -4.76 -14.90 16.57
CA GLY A 4 -4.97 -13.48 16.76
C GLY A 4 -6.36 -13.21 17.33
N LEU A 5 -6.47 -12.29 18.28
CA LEU A 5 -7.71 -11.85 18.92
C LEU A 5 -7.84 -10.33 18.80
N ILE A 6 -8.97 -9.87 18.28
CA ILE A 6 -9.35 -8.45 18.19
C ILE A 6 -10.76 -8.30 18.76
N ALA A 7 -11.01 -7.20 19.46
CA ALA A 7 -12.37 -6.74 19.73
C ALA A 7 -12.76 -5.67 18.70
N ALA A 8 -13.97 -5.75 18.17
CA ALA A 8 -14.62 -4.81 17.26
C ALA A 8 -15.93 -4.32 17.92
N GLN A 9 -15.80 -3.70 19.08
CA GLN A 9 -16.89 -3.30 19.97
C GLN A 9 -16.75 -1.86 20.48
N ALA A 10 -15.53 -1.31 20.45
CA ALA A 10 -15.28 0.06 20.86
C ALA A 10 -16.00 1.02 19.92
N ARG A 11 -16.61 2.04 20.50
CA ARG A 11 -17.35 3.06 19.76
C ARG A 11 -16.69 4.42 19.92
N THR A 12 -16.75 5.22 18.86
CA THR A 12 -16.39 6.63 18.88
C THR A 12 -17.37 7.42 19.76
N ALA A 13 -17.05 8.67 20.06
CA ALA A 13 -18.00 9.57 20.73
C ALA A 13 -19.31 9.77 19.94
N ALA A 14 -19.29 9.54 18.62
CA ALA A 14 -20.47 9.58 17.76
C ALA A 14 -21.27 8.26 17.75
N GLY A 15 -20.82 7.22 18.44
CA GLY A 15 -21.49 5.92 18.53
C GLY A 15 -21.14 4.92 17.42
N GLU A 16 -20.30 5.32 16.48
CA GLU A 16 -19.81 4.46 15.39
C GLU A 16 -18.76 3.47 15.89
N LEU A 17 -18.69 2.28 15.30
CA LEU A 17 -17.66 1.29 15.66
C LEU A 17 -16.28 1.75 15.17
N CYS A 18 -15.29 1.82 16.07
CA CYS A 18 -13.91 2.18 15.74
C CYS A 18 -13.33 1.26 14.67
N ALA A 19 -13.61 -0.03 14.77
CA ALA A 19 -13.24 -1.07 13.81
C ALA A 19 -13.75 -0.79 12.37
N HIS A 20 -14.85 -0.06 12.21
CA HIS A 20 -15.46 0.23 10.91
C HIS A 20 -14.97 1.54 10.28
N LEU A 21 -14.23 2.37 11.04
CA LEU A 21 -13.76 3.66 10.52
C LEU A 21 -12.88 3.46 9.27
N PRO A 22 -13.10 4.23 8.20
CA PRO A 22 -12.37 4.05 6.94
C PRO A 22 -10.98 4.68 7.01
N LEU A 23 -9.93 3.87 6.92
CA LEU A 23 -8.54 4.31 6.86
C LEU A 23 -7.91 3.90 5.52
N ALA A 24 -7.57 4.87 4.67
CA ALA A 24 -6.96 4.64 3.35
C ALA A 24 -7.80 3.71 2.44
N GLY A 25 -9.13 3.89 2.48
CA GLY A 25 -10.08 3.15 1.65
C GLY A 25 -10.45 1.75 2.14
N ARG A 26 -10.15 1.39 3.40
CA ARG A 26 -10.58 0.14 4.03
C ARG A 26 -10.86 0.32 5.53
N PRO A 27 -11.69 -0.53 6.16
CA PRO A 27 -11.98 -0.38 7.59
C PRO A 27 -10.72 -0.63 8.43
N VAL A 28 -10.64 0.02 9.59
CA VAL A 28 -9.56 -0.19 10.58
C VAL A 28 -9.39 -1.67 10.93
N LEU A 29 -10.50 -2.42 11.05
CA LEU A 29 -10.45 -3.86 11.31
C LEU A 29 -9.63 -4.64 10.27
N ALA A 30 -9.67 -4.23 9.00
CA ALA A 30 -8.87 -4.85 7.95
C ALA A 30 -7.36 -4.63 8.16
N TRP A 31 -6.97 -3.47 8.69
CA TRP A 31 -5.58 -3.18 9.05
C TRP A 31 -5.08 -4.05 10.20
N GLN A 32 -5.95 -4.24 11.19
CA GLN A 32 -5.68 -5.06 12.35
C GLN A 32 -5.53 -6.55 11.99
N VAL A 33 -6.44 -7.06 11.15
CA VAL A 33 -6.38 -8.41 10.60
C VAL A 33 -5.07 -8.64 9.83
N ASP A 34 -4.69 -7.72 8.94
CA ASP A 34 -3.45 -7.84 8.18
C ASP A 34 -2.21 -7.88 9.07
N LEU A 35 -2.17 -7.06 10.12
CA LEU A 35 -1.08 -7.07 11.09
C LEU A 35 -0.97 -8.44 11.79
N LEU A 36 -2.09 -8.99 12.25
CA LEU A 36 -2.09 -10.31 12.89
C LEU A 36 -1.62 -11.41 11.93
N ARG A 37 -2.05 -11.36 10.67
CA ARG A 37 -1.56 -12.29 9.62
C ARG A 37 -0.06 -12.15 9.41
N ARG A 38 0.49 -10.93 9.41
CA ARG A 38 1.94 -10.68 9.31
C ARG A 38 2.72 -11.24 10.50
N LEU A 39 2.13 -11.21 11.69
CA LEU A 39 2.68 -11.87 12.88
C LEU A 39 2.54 -13.41 12.84
N GLY A 40 1.96 -13.95 11.77
CA GLY A 40 1.81 -15.37 11.53
C GLY A 40 0.55 -15.97 12.15
N ALA A 41 -0.45 -15.17 12.51
CA ALA A 41 -1.73 -15.70 12.98
C ALA A 41 -2.43 -16.51 11.88
N GLU A 42 -2.64 -17.80 12.16
CA GLU A 42 -3.36 -18.73 11.27
C GLU A 42 -4.87 -18.69 11.53
N ARG A 43 -5.23 -18.46 12.79
CA ARG A 43 -6.61 -18.23 13.24
C ARG A 43 -6.76 -16.80 13.70
N ILE A 44 -7.84 -16.15 13.27
CA ILE A 44 -8.26 -14.84 13.77
C ILE A 44 -9.61 -15.00 14.44
N ILE A 45 -9.74 -14.44 15.63
CA ILE A 45 -10.99 -14.36 16.37
C ILE A 45 -11.33 -12.88 16.54
N CYS A 46 -12.53 -12.51 16.12
CA CYS A 46 -13.07 -11.16 16.23
C CYS A 46 -14.24 -11.18 17.21
N LEU A 47 -14.14 -10.45 18.32
CA LEU A 47 -15.25 -10.24 19.25
C LEU A 47 -16.08 -9.06 18.75
N CYS A 48 -17.36 -9.26 18.45
CA CYS A 48 -18.24 -8.22 17.92
C CYS A 48 -19.69 -8.44 18.38
N ASP A 49 -20.45 -7.37 18.63
CA ASP A 49 -21.87 -7.47 19.06
C ASP A 49 -22.71 -8.31 18.08
N SER A 50 -22.46 -8.12 16.79
CA SER A 50 -23.07 -8.89 15.70
C SER A 50 -22.16 -8.88 14.47
N PRO A 51 -22.16 -9.94 13.65
CA PRO A 51 -21.37 -9.98 12.43
C PRO A 51 -21.90 -8.97 11.42
N SER A 52 -21.16 -7.89 11.21
CA SER A 52 -21.43 -6.88 10.18
C SER A 52 -21.02 -7.35 8.79
N ALA A 53 -21.43 -6.61 7.75
CA ALA A 53 -21.00 -6.88 6.38
C ALA A 53 -19.47 -6.79 6.23
N GLU A 54 -18.84 -5.86 6.95
CA GLU A 54 -17.39 -5.67 6.99
C GLU A 54 -16.68 -6.89 7.60
N VAL A 55 -17.23 -7.42 8.70
CA VAL A 55 -16.69 -8.62 9.36
C VAL A 55 -16.81 -9.85 8.45
N LEU A 56 -17.97 -10.03 7.80
CA LEU A 56 -18.19 -11.15 6.86
C LEU A 56 -17.28 -11.07 5.63
N GLN A 57 -17.05 -9.87 5.09
CA GLN A 57 -16.10 -9.68 3.98
C GLN A 57 -14.67 -10.04 4.40
N LEU A 58 -14.26 -9.65 5.61
CA LEU A 58 -12.95 -10.01 6.15
C LEU A 58 -12.82 -11.51 6.40
N GLN A 59 -13.88 -12.16 6.90
CA GLN A 59 -13.92 -13.61 7.05
C GLN A 59 -13.62 -14.30 5.72
N HIS A 60 -14.36 -13.98 4.65
CA HIS A 60 -14.14 -14.57 3.34
C HIS A 60 -12.73 -14.27 2.79
N ALA A 61 -12.19 -13.07 3.04
CA ALA A 61 -10.84 -12.70 2.61
C ALA A 61 -9.76 -13.52 3.33
N VAL A 62 -9.89 -13.73 4.64
CA VAL A 62 -8.95 -14.54 5.42
C VAL A 62 -9.02 -16.01 5.01
N GLU A 63 -10.23 -16.57 4.90
CA GLU A 63 -10.46 -17.96 4.50
C GLU A 63 -10.00 -18.24 3.06
N GLY A 64 -10.20 -17.29 2.15
CA GLY A 64 -9.72 -17.38 0.76
C GLY A 64 -8.18 -17.44 0.64
N THR A 65 -7.44 -17.08 1.69
CA THR A 65 -5.98 -17.23 1.77
C THR A 65 -5.52 -18.40 2.65
N GLY A 66 -6.44 -19.31 3.00
CA GLY A 66 -6.16 -20.50 3.80
C GLY A 66 -6.04 -20.25 5.31
N GLY A 67 -6.44 -19.07 5.81
CA GLY A 67 -6.59 -18.82 7.25
C GLY A 67 -7.94 -19.28 7.78
N SER A 68 -8.14 -19.19 9.10
CA SER A 68 -9.45 -19.36 9.75
C SER A 68 -9.88 -18.07 10.43
N PHE A 69 -11.16 -17.74 10.36
CA PHE A 69 -11.73 -16.54 10.98
C PHE A 69 -13.02 -16.88 11.73
N HIS A 70 -13.13 -16.40 12.98
CA HIS A 70 -14.31 -16.62 13.81
C HIS A 70 -14.82 -15.29 14.35
N ALA A 71 -16.06 -14.92 14.01
CA ALA A 71 -16.78 -13.81 14.65
C ALA A 71 -17.58 -14.33 15.84
N LEU A 72 -17.34 -13.78 17.03
CA LEU A 72 -17.98 -14.22 18.28
C LEU A 72 -18.66 -13.03 18.97
N GLN A 73 -19.83 -13.25 19.56
CA GLN A 73 -20.56 -12.22 20.32
C GLN A 73 -20.03 -11.98 21.74
N GLY A 74 -19.14 -12.84 22.19
CA GLY A 74 -18.54 -12.76 23.52
C GLY A 74 -17.43 -13.78 23.65
N PHE A 75 -16.77 -13.76 24.81
CA PHE A 75 -15.55 -14.53 25.02
C PHE A 75 -15.78 -15.96 25.52
N ALA A 76 -17.02 -16.35 25.81
CA ALA A 76 -17.38 -17.68 26.32
C ALA A 76 -16.93 -18.84 25.41
N ALA A 77 -16.86 -18.60 24.09
CA ALA A 77 -16.41 -19.60 23.13
C ALA A 77 -14.89 -19.62 22.90
N LEU A 78 -14.12 -18.66 23.46
CA LEU A 78 -12.67 -18.59 23.29
C LEU A 78 -11.93 -19.84 23.82
N PRO A 79 -12.26 -20.41 25.01
CA PRO A 79 -11.56 -21.58 25.53
C PRO A 79 -11.62 -22.80 24.60
N ALA A 80 -12.67 -22.94 23.80
CA ALA A 80 -12.82 -24.02 22.83
C ALA A 80 -11.99 -23.81 21.55
N LEU A 81 -11.64 -22.56 21.23
CA LEU A 81 -10.93 -22.17 20.00
C LEU A 81 -9.44 -21.93 20.22
N VAL A 82 -9.00 -21.72 21.45
CA VAL A 82 -7.60 -21.45 21.80
C VAL A 82 -7.06 -22.55 22.71
N ARG A 83 -6.09 -23.32 22.20
CA ARG A 83 -5.45 -24.39 22.98
C ARG A 83 -4.40 -23.82 23.92
N ALA A 84 -4.05 -24.58 24.96
CA ALA A 84 -3.09 -24.14 25.96
C ALA A 84 -1.69 -23.86 25.37
N GLU A 85 -1.30 -24.65 24.37
CA GLU A 85 -0.04 -24.55 23.62
C GLU A 85 -0.04 -23.47 22.54
N ASP A 86 -1.19 -22.85 22.24
CA ASP A 86 -1.27 -21.81 21.22
C ASP A 86 -0.54 -20.53 21.67
N GLU A 87 -0.07 -19.77 20.69
CA GLU A 87 0.34 -18.39 20.93
C GLU A 87 -0.85 -17.48 20.67
N LEU A 88 -1.27 -16.74 21.69
CA LEU A 88 -2.35 -15.76 21.55
C LEU A 88 -1.75 -14.37 21.38
N ILE A 89 -2.16 -13.67 20.32
CA ILE A 89 -1.81 -12.29 20.02
C ILE A 89 -3.08 -11.46 20.18
N LEU A 90 -3.15 -10.60 21.18
CA LEU A 90 -4.26 -9.68 21.38
C LEU A 90 -3.90 -8.31 20.85
N LEU A 91 -4.80 -7.73 20.07
CA LEU A 91 -4.70 -6.36 19.59
C LEU A 91 -5.94 -5.58 20.03
N ARG A 92 -5.72 -4.40 20.61
CA ARG A 92 -6.77 -3.47 21.01
C ARG A 92 -7.58 -3.03 19.80
N ASP A 93 -8.91 -2.95 19.93
CA ASP A 93 -9.80 -2.32 18.93
C ASP A 93 -9.26 -0.95 18.49
N GLY A 94 -9.43 -0.57 17.24
CA GLY A 94 -9.05 0.75 16.73
C GLY A 94 -7.53 1.02 16.63
N LEU A 95 -6.66 0.19 17.21
CA LEU A 95 -5.21 0.39 17.15
C LEU A 95 -4.64 -0.11 15.82
N VAL A 96 -3.97 0.78 15.09
CA VAL A 96 -3.27 0.48 13.84
C VAL A 96 -1.79 0.87 13.99
N PRO A 97 -0.94 -0.04 14.48
CA PRO A 97 0.48 0.23 14.59
C PRO A 97 1.19 0.03 13.25
N ASP A 98 2.31 0.72 13.06
CA ASP A 98 3.20 0.49 11.93
C ASP A 98 3.83 -0.91 12.02
N ALA A 99 3.65 -1.73 10.99
CA ALA A 99 4.10 -3.12 11.03
C ALA A 99 5.63 -3.27 11.06
N ALA A 100 6.40 -2.30 10.53
CA ALA A 100 7.86 -2.36 10.61
C ALA A 100 8.33 -2.11 12.06
N LEU A 101 7.69 -1.16 12.75
CA LEU A 101 7.89 -0.95 14.18
C LEU A 101 7.50 -2.21 14.97
N VAL A 102 6.32 -2.79 14.72
CA VAL A 102 5.91 -4.05 15.39
C VAL A 102 6.91 -5.17 15.13
N ALA A 103 7.40 -5.33 13.90
CA ALA A 103 8.39 -6.36 13.57
C ALA A 103 9.73 -6.17 14.29
N SER A 104 10.13 -4.91 14.57
CA SER A 104 11.31 -4.60 15.38
C SER A 104 11.11 -4.90 16.87
N LEU A 105 9.90 -4.67 17.39
CA LEU A 105 9.54 -4.92 18.80
C LEU A 105 9.33 -6.41 19.07
N LEU A 106 8.77 -7.13 18.10
CA LEU A 106 8.44 -8.56 18.13
C LEU A 106 9.20 -9.29 17.00
N PRO A 107 10.54 -9.39 17.10
CA PRO A 107 11.33 -10.06 16.08
C PRO A 107 10.87 -11.51 15.96
N SER A 108 10.43 -11.89 14.77
CA SER A 108 9.99 -13.25 14.48
C SER A 108 11.18 -14.21 14.54
N ARG A 109 11.29 -14.96 15.64
CA ARG A 109 12.07 -16.22 15.76
C ARG A 109 11.05 -17.34 16.06
N PRO A 110 11.39 -18.65 16.14
CA PRO A 110 10.39 -19.71 15.87
C PRO A 110 9.12 -19.60 16.73
N ALA A 111 9.20 -19.00 17.92
CA ALA A 111 8.08 -18.44 18.67
C ALA A 111 8.20 -16.91 18.85
N LEU A 112 7.08 -16.21 18.94
CA LEU A 112 7.06 -14.78 19.29
C LEU A 112 7.43 -14.59 20.77
N PRO A 113 8.20 -13.54 21.13
CA PRO A 113 8.45 -13.24 22.53
C PRO A 113 7.11 -12.96 23.23
N LYS A 114 6.91 -13.59 24.39
CA LYS A 114 5.72 -13.33 25.22
C LYS A 114 5.93 -12.01 25.92
N CYS A 115 5.05 -11.05 25.70
CA CYS A 115 5.16 -9.73 26.29
C CYS A 115 3.83 -8.99 26.30
N VAL A 116 3.65 -8.15 27.31
CA VAL A 116 2.68 -7.06 27.32
C VAL A 116 3.42 -5.81 26.86
N LEU A 117 3.09 -5.26 25.69
CA LEU A 117 3.70 -3.98 25.30
C LEU A 117 3.16 -2.87 26.20
N SER A 118 4.03 -2.04 26.74
CA SER A 118 3.65 -0.97 27.66
C SER A 118 4.16 0.41 27.24
N LEU A 119 3.36 1.43 27.56
CA LEU A 119 3.69 2.84 27.45
C LEU A 119 3.96 3.39 28.85
N SER A 120 4.87 4.35 28.97
CA SER A 120 5.00 5.14 30.19
C SER A 120 3.68 5.88 30.50
N ALA A 121 3.36 6.05 31.77
CA ALA A 121 2.21 6.85 32.21
C ALA A 121 2.26 8.29 31.68
N ASP A 122 3.46 8.85 31.52
CA ASP A 122 3.67 10.19 30.99
C ASP A 122 3.69 10.23 29.45
N HIS A 123 3.47 9.09 28.78
CA HIS A 123 3.50 9.04 27.32
C HIS A 123 2.32 9.83 26.72
N PRO A 124 2.52 10.66 25.69
CA PRO A 124 1.47 11.52 25.13
C PRO A 124 0.21 10.76 24.69
N LEU A 125 0.35 9.53 24.20
CA LEU A 125 -0.81 8.69 23.82
C LEU A 125 -1.63 8.25 25.03
N ALA A 126 -0.97 7.85 26.13
CA ALA A 126 -1.65 7.44 27.36
C ALA A 126 -2.38 8.64 28.00
N ILE A 127 -1.75 9.82 28.01
CA ILE A 127 -2.34 11.05 28.53
C ILE A 127 -3.55 11.49 27.69
N ARG A 128 -3.46 11.44 26.35
CA ARG A 128 -4.54 11.87 25.45
C ARG A 128 -5.73 10.90 25.43
N HIS A 129 -5.47 9.60 25.59
CA HIS A 129 -6.49 8.57 25.48
C HIS A 129 -6.46 7.64 26.71
N PRO A 130 -6.76 8.15 27.93
CA PRO A 130 -6.61 7.39 29.17
C PRO A 130 -7.58 6.21 29.29
N SER A 131 -8.76 6.29 28.66
CA SER A 131 -9.70 5.17 28.58
C SER A 131 -9.31 4.11 27.54
N ALA A 132 -8.38 4.45 26.65
CA ALA A 132 -7.97 3.56 25.57
C ALA A 132 -6.80 2.66 25.97
N PHE A 133 -5.84 3.20 26.72
CA PHE A 133 -4.66 2.47 27.15
C PHE A 133 -4.86 2.07 28.61
N GLU A 134 -5.23 0.81 28.85
CA GLU A 134 -5.53 0.32 30.19
C GLU A 134 -4.31 0.42 31.12
N ARG A 135 -4.50 0.87 32.35
CA ARG A 135 -3.42 1.01 33.32
C ARG A 135 -2.95 -0.36 33.82
N ILE A 136 -1.66 -0.66 33.68
CA ILE A 136 -1.04 -1.87 34.24
C ILE A 136 -0.66 -1.63 35.69
N ASP A 137 0.04 -0.53 35.96
CA ASP A 137 0.46 -0.08 37.28
C ASP A 137 0.55 1.45 37.34
N ALA A 138 1.14 2.01 38.40
CA ALA A 138 1.25 3.46 38.55
C ALA A 138 2.14 4.14 37.49
N ALA A 139 3.07 3.41 36.88
CA ALA A 139 4.07 3.93 35.95
C ALA A 139 3.82 3.52 34.50
N GLN A 140 2.98 2.53 34.24
CA GLN A 140 2.82 1.91 32.92
C GLN A 140 1.35 1.69 32.53
N HIS A 141 1.06 1.92 31.26
CA HIS A 141 -0.20 1.56 30.60
C HIS A 141 0.05 0.51 29.52
N TRP A 142 -0.93 -0.33 29.24
CA TRP A 142 -0.90 -1.27 28.14
C TRP A 142 -0.94 -0.52 26.81
N ALA A 143 0.00 -0.82 25.91
CA ALA A 143 0.13 -0.17 24.60
C ALA A 143 -0.85 -0.71 23.55
N GLY A 144 -1.73 -1.65 23.92
CA GLY A 144 -2.75 -2.22 23.03
C GLY A 144 -2.29 -3.43 22.20
N LEU A 145 -1.11 -4.00 22.47
CA LEU A 145 -0.66 -5.27 21.91
C LEU A 145 -0.13 -6.18 23.02
N LEU A 146 -0.54 -7.45 23.02
CA LEU A 146 -0.14 -8.46 23.98
C LEU A 146 0.12 -9.79 23.25
N VAL A 147 1.24 -10.43 23.55
CA VAL A 147 1.55 -11.79 23.09
C VAL A 147 1.73 -12.70 24.31
N MET A 148 0.92 -13.74 24.41
CA MET A 148 0.93 -14.67 25.55
C MET A 148 0.79 -16.13 25.09
N ARG A 149 0.81 -17.06 26.05
CA ARG A 149 0.40 -18.46 25.82
C ARG A 149 -1.12 -18.55 25.89
N GLY A 150 -1.72 -19.54 25.24
CA GLY A 150 -3.17 -19.76 25.25
C GLY A 150 -3.70 -20.34 26.57
N ALA A 151 -2.85 -20.92 27.42
CA ALA A 151 -3.28 -21.56 28.67
C ALA A 151 -4.15 -20.67 29.58
N PRO A 152 -3.85 -19.37 29.79
CA PRO A 152 -4.69 -18.52 30.63
C PRO A 152 -6.09 -18.25 30.07
N VAL A 153 -6.33 -18.45 28.76
CA VAL A 153 -7.66 -18.29 28.14
C VAL A 153 -8.68 -19.24 28.75
N GLN A 154 -8.24 -20.40 29.25
CA GLN A 154 -9.12 -21.40 29.86
C GLN A 154 -9.81 -20.86 31.13
N HIS A 155 -9.17 -19.93 31.84
CA HIS A 155 -9.75 -19.28 33.02
C HIS A 155 -10.86 -18.29 32.68
N LEU A 156 -11.08 -17.96 31.40
CA LEU A 156 -12.22 -17.12 31.01
C LEU A 156 -13.58 -17.74 31.35
N ALA A 157 -13.66 -19.08 31.42
CA ALA A 157 -14.88 -19.77 31.82
C ALA A 157 -15.32 -19.43 33.26
N ASP A 158 -14.40 -18.94 34.09
CA ASP A 158 -14.66 -18.57 35.48
C ASP A 158 -15.23 -17.14 35.64
N PHE A 159 -15.27 -16.36 34.55
CA PHE A 159 -15.71 -14.95 34.58
C PHE A 159 -17.15 -14.77 34.05
N PRO A 160 -17.89 -13.77 34.56
CA PRO A 160 -19.21 -13.40 34.04
C PRO A 160 -19.16 -13.03 32.55
N ALA A 161 -20.16 -13.46 31.76
CA ALA A 161 -20.18 -13.29 30.31
C ALA A 161 -20.17 -11.82 29.82
N ASP A 162 -20.51 -10.87 30.69
CA ASP A 162 -20.52 -9.42 30.44
C ASP A 162 -19.19 -8.73 30.78
N ALA A 163 -18.19 -9.46 31.27
CA ALA A 163 -16.87 -8.90 31.54
C ALA A 163 -16.17 -8.44 30.24
N ASP A 164 -15.32 -7.41 30.34
CA ASP A 164 -14.45 -7.03 29.22
C ASP A 164 -13.38 -8.12 29.01
N ALA A 165 -13.52 -8.88 27.93
CA ALA A 165 -12.63 -9.98 27.59
C ALA A 165 -11.16 -9.56 27.50
N ILE A 166 -10.89 -8.37 26.94
CA ILE A 166 -9.53 -7.89 26.70
C ILE A 166 -8.89 -7.51 28.03
N SER A 167 -9.60 -6.79 28.89
CA SER A 167 -9.12 -6.44 30.23
C SER A 167 -8.89 -7.67 31.11
N VAL A 168 -9.81 -8.65 31.06
CA VAL A 168 -9.64 -9.91 31.80
C VAL A 168 -8.42 -10.68 31.30
N LEU A 169 -8.25 -10.82 29.99
CA LEU A 169 -7.08 -11.51 29.41
C LEU A 169 -5.77 -10.80 29.71
N LEU A 170 -5.74 -9.46 29.67
CA LEU A 170 -4.57 -8.67 30.08
C LEU A 170 -4.18 -8.98 31.53
N ARG A 171 -5.16 -8.99 32.44
CA ARG A 171 -4.93 -9.33 33.85
C ARG A 171 -4.44 -10.77 34.02
N LEU A 172 -5.04 -11.73 33.33
CA LEU A 172 -4.62 -13.14 33.34
C LEU A 172 -3.18 -13.30 32.80
N ALA A 173 -2.80 -12.53 31.77
CA ALA A 173 -1.45 -12.56 31.23
C ALA A 173 -0.41 -12.04 32.23
N LEU A 174 -0.71 -10.95 32.93
CA LEU A 174 0.13 -10.38 33.98
C LEU A 174 0.26 -11.35 35.16
N GLN A 175 -0.84 -11.97 35.60
CA GLN A 175 -0.84 -13.00 36.66
C GLN A 175 -0.04 -14.25 36.27
N ALA A 176 -0.06 -14.63 34.99
CA ALA A 176 0.77 -15.71 34.45
C ALA A 176 2.26 -15.34 34.29
N GLY A 177 2.67 -14.14 34.71
CA GLY A 177 4.05 -13.68 34.66
C GLY A 177 4.53 -13.27 33.26
N THR A 178 3.61 -12.91 32.35
CA THR A 178 4.00 -12.37 31.03
C THR A 178 4.73 -11.03 31.24
N PRO A 179 5.98 -10.88 30.76
CA PRO A 179 6.76 -9.69 31.05
C PRO A 179 6.21 -8.45 30.35
N CYS A 180 6.31 -7.29 31.00
CA CYS A 180 6.04 -6.01 30.37
C CYS A 180 7.27 -5.58 29.56
N GLN A 181 7.07 -5.23 28.30
CA GLN A 181 8.10 -4.67 27.44
C GLN A 181 7.74 -3.20 27.17
N ALA A 182 8.47 -2.30 27.84
CA ALA A 182 8.32 -0.88 27.63
C ALA A 182 8.71 -0.53 26.19
N MET A 183 7.81 0.18 25.51
CA MET A 183 8.11 0.78 24.23
C MET A 183 8.90 2.07 24.49
N VAL A 184 10.19 2.04 24.18
CA VAL A 184 11.13 3.15 24.44
C VAL A 184 11.42 3.86 23.12
N GLY A 185 11.22 5.17 23.07
CA GLY A 185 11.70 6.02 21.99
C GLY A 185 10.72 7.11 21.55
N ASP A 186 11.27 8.24 21.10
CA ASP A 186 10.54 9.33 20.43
C ASP A 186 9.92 8.89 19.09
N ASP A 187 10.27 7.69 18.60
CA ASP A 187 9.77 7.09 17.36
C ASP A 187 8.30 6.63 17.47
N ILE A 188 7.76 6.53 18.68
CA ILE A 188 6.35 6.18 18.95
C ILE A 188 5.51 7.45 18.87
N THR A 189 5.24 7.86 17.64
CA THR A 189 4.40 9.01 17.34
C THR A 189 2.97 8.55 17.08
N GLY A 190 2.02 9.49 17.07
CA GLY A 190 0.63 9.18 16.71
C GLY A 190 0.45 8.65 15.28
N ALA A 191 1.48 8.71 14.43
CA ALA A 191 1.47 8.12 13.09
C ALA A 191 1.99 6.67 13.05
N THR A 192 2.95 6.32 13.91
CA THR A 192 3.54 4.96 13.98
C THR A 192 2.78 4.05 14.95
N TRP A 193 2.04 4.61 15.91
CA TRP A 193 1.19 3.88 16.84
C TRP A 193 -0.20 4.55 16.89
N PHE A 194 -0.94 4.42 15.80
CA PHE A 194 -2.17 5.19 15.56
C PHE A 194 -3.39 4.56 16.24
N LEU A 195 -4.20 5.40 16.90
CA LEU A 195 -5.48 5.02 17.48
C LEU A 195 -6.64 5.65 16.70
N ALA A 196 -7.48 4.82 16.09
CA ALA A 196 -8.69 5.24 15.40
C ALA A 196 -9.87 5.32 16.37
N ASP A 197 -9.99 6.45 17.08
CA ASP A 197 -11.07 6.71 18.05
C ASP A 197 -12.11 7.74 17.56
N SER A 198 -11.84 8.38 16.43
CA SER A 198 -12.65 9.44 15.85
C SER A 198 -12.35 9.61 14.35
N ASP A 199 -13.35 10.09 13.60
CA ASP A 199 -13.19 10.43 12.18
C ASP A 199 -12.12 11.49 11.93
N GLU A 200 -11.94 12.43 12.85
CA GLU A 200 -10.91 13.45 12.73
C GLU A 200 -9.50 12.85 12.86
N ALA A 201 -9.28 11.98 13.85
CA ALA A 201 -8.03 11.28 14.02
C ALA A 201 -7.70 10.42 12.78
N VAL A 202 -8.70 9.71 12.26
CA VAL A 202 -8.58 8.88 11.05
C VAL A 202 -8.22 9.70 9.82
N ARG A 203 -8.93 10.79 9.53
CA ARG A 203 -8.62 11.66 8.38
C ARG A 203 -7.22 12.27 8.46
N LYS A 204 -6.80 12.70 9.66
CA LYS A 204 -5.46 13.25 9.88
C LYS A 204 -4.37 12.22 9.62
N ASN A 205 -4.55 11.00 10.14
CA ASN A 205 -3.59 9.92 9.95
C ASN A 205 -3.60 9.39 8.51
N GLU A 206 -4.77 9.30 7.87
CA GLU A 206 -4.90 8.93 6.46
C GLU A 206 -4.10 9.88 5.56
N ALA A 207 -4.20 11.19 5.78
CA ALA A 207 -3.41 12.17 5.04
C ALA A 207 -1.89 11.95 5.20
N ALA A 208 -1.44 11.60 6.42
CA ALA A 208 -0.04 11.29 6.70
C ALA A 208 0.40 9.98 6.01
N LEU A 209 -0.43 8.93 6.06
CA LEU A 209 -0.18 7.66 5.38
C LEU A 209 -0.10 7.82 3.86
N ILE A 210 -1.04 8.55 3.25
CA ILE A 210 -1.02 8.86 1.81
C ILE A 210 0.21 9.71 1.46
N ALA A 211 0.59 10.65 2.33
CA ALA A 211 1.77 11.47 2.12
C ALA A 211 3.05 10.62 2.09
N ALA A 212 3.18 9.67 3.03
CA ALA A 212 4.31 8.76 3.16
C ALA A 212 4.34 7.67 2.05
N ALA A 213 3.20 7.11 1.69
CA ALA A 213 3.11 6.04 0.69
C ALA A 213 3.20 6.57 -0.76
N GLY A 214 2.80 7.83 -1.00
CA GLY A 214 2.65 8.39 -2.34
C GLY A 214 3.96 8.50 -3.15
N PRO A 215 3.87 8.49 -4.49
CA PRO A 215 5.04 8.63 -5.36
C PRO A 215 5.73 10.00 -5.18
N VAL A 216 7.06 10.02 -5.34
CA VAL A 216 7.86 11.26 -5.31
C VAL A 216 7.50 12.12 -6.51
N ARG A 217 7.32 13.43 -6.29
CA ARG A 217 7.05 14.39 -7.36
C ARG A 217 8.38 15.00 -7.83
N ASP A 218 8.81 14.69 -9.05
CA ASP A 218 9.94 15.35 -9.69
C ASP A 218 9.46 16.07 -10.96
N TRP A 219 9.44 17.40 -10.93
CA TRP A 219 8.94 18.23 -12.03
C TRP A 219 9.86 18.25 -13.26
N ARG A 220 11.04 17.63 -13.19
CA ARG A 220 11.83 17.32 -14.39
C ARG A 220 11.11 16.33 -15.31
N ALA A 221 10.18 15.55 -14.77
CA ALA A 221 9.29 14.63 -15.47
C ALA A 221 7.84 15.10 -15.26
N PRO A 222 7.36 16.08 -16.05
CA PRO A 222 6.16 16.83 -15.71
C PRO A 222 4.88 15.99 -15.75
N LEU A 223 4.73 15.06 -16.71
CA LEU A 223 3.58 14.17 -16.76
C LEU A 223 3.67 13.08 -15.68
N SER A 224 4.88 12.67 -15.30
CA SER A 224 5.11 11.80 -14.14
C SER A 224 4.73 12.46 -12.82
N ALA A 225 5.11 13.73 -12.64
CA ALA A 225 4.74 14.54 -11.47
C ALA A 225 3.23 14.82 -11.42
N LEU A 226 2.60 15.02 -12.59
CA LEU A 226 1.16 15.17 -12.70
C LEU A 226 0.45 13.85 -12.34
N ALA A 227 0.90 12.71 -12.88
CA ALA A 227 0.38 11.39 -12.55
C ALA A 227 0.50 11.13 -11.04
N ALA A 228 1.66 11.43 -10.45
CA ALA A 228 1.87 11.34 -9.00
C ALA A 228 0.90 12.21 -8.18
N THR A 229 0.51 13.37 -8.71
CA THR A 229 -0.48 14.25 -8.10
C THR A 229 -1.89 13.69 -8.20
N ILE A 230 -2.26 13.11 -9.36
CA ILE A 230 -3.54 12.43 -9.56
C ILE A 230 -3.63 11.21 -8.63
N VAL A 231 -2.60 10.38 -8.56
CA VAL A 231 -2.52 9.19 -7.69
C VAL A 231 -2.79 9.58 -6.24
N ARG A 232 -2.10 10.60 -5.71
CA ARG A 232 -2.29 11.05 -4.32
C ARG A 232 -3.70 11.58 -4.05
N LYS A 233 -4.32 12.27 -5.02
CA LYS A 233 -5.72 12.75 -4.88
C LYS A 233 -6.74 11.62 -5.00
N ALA A 234 -6.47 10.64 -5.85
CA ALA A 234 -7.32 9.46 -6.01
C ALA A 234 -7.24 8.54 -4.79
N ALA A 235 -6.07 8.47 -4.13
CA ALA A 235 -5.87 7.72 -2.88
C ALA A 235 -6.94 8.03 -1.83
N ALA A 236 -7.19 9.32 -1.60
CA ALA A 236 -8.15 9.82 -0.62
C ALA A 236 -9.62 9.49 -0.97
N ARG A 237 -9.88 9.00 -2.20
CA ARG A 237 -11.22 8.59 -2.66
C ARG A 237 -11.37 7.07 -2.77
N GLY A 238 -10.36 6.31 -2.35
CA GLY A 238 -10.34 4.85 -2.45
C GLY A 238 -9.60 4.34 -3.68
N VAL A 239 -8.84 3.27 -3.48
CA VAL A 239 -7.84 2.76 -4.44
C VAL A 239 -8.34 1.58 -5.29
N GLY A 240 -9.50 1.01 -4.95
CA GLY A 240 -9.89 -0.36 -5.34
C GLY A 240 -10.02 -0.67 -6.84
N GLN A 241 -10.52 0.25 -7.67
CA GLN A 241 -10.72 0.01 -9.12
C GLN A 241 -9.90 0.91 -10.04
N GLY A 242 -9.29 1.98 -9.51
CA GLY A 242 -8.61 2.99 -10.32
C GLY A 242 -7.50 2.43 -11.19
N ALA A 243 -6.65 1.54 -10.63
CA ALA A 243 -5.55 0.94 -11.39
C ALA A 243 -6.05 0.09 -12.58
N LYS A 244 -7.10 -0.72 -12.40
CA LYS A 244 -7.64 -1.59 -13.46
C LYS A 244 -8.21 -0.76 -14.62
N VAL A 245 -9.00 0.27 -14.31
CA VAL A 245 -9.57 1.17 -15.31
C VAL A 245 -8.45 1.91 -16.05
N SER A 246 -7.44 2.42 -15.34
CA SER A 246 -6.31 3.09 -15.96
C SER A 246 -5.49 2.18 -16.89
N VAL A 247 -5.33 0.88 -16.58
CA VAL A 247 -4.68 -0.08 -17.48
C VAL A 247 -5.50 -0.28 -18.76
N VAL A 248 -6.82 -0.42 -18.66
CA VAL A 248 -7.70 -0.59 -19.83
C VAL A 248 -7.63 0.64 -20.72
N VAL A 249 -7.74 1.84 -20.14
CA VAL A 249 -7.63 3.11 -20.86
C VAL A 249 -6.25 3.25 -21.52
N ALA A 250 -5.17 2.90 -20.79
CA ALA A 250 -3.83 2.94 -21.32
C ALA A 250 -3.67 2.08 -22.58
N MET A 251 -4.15 0.83 -22.51
CA MET A 251 -4.05 -0.11 -23.62
C MET A 251 -4.88 0.34 -24.82
N ALA A 252 -6.11 0.80 -24.59
CA ALA A 252 -6.99 1.31 -25.64
C ALA A 252 -6.37 2.51 -26.37
N MET A 253 -5.80 3.48 -25.63
CA MET A 253 -5.17 4.66 -26.22
C MET A 253 -3.88 4.33 -26.98
N LEU A 254 -3.05 3.41 -26.48
CA LEU A 254 -1.84 2.96 -27.17
C LEU A 254 -2.18 2.25 -28.50
N LEU A 255 -3.17 1.36 -28.49
CA LEU A 255 -3.63 0.66 -29.70
C LEU A 255 -4.27 1.62 -30.72
N ALA A 256 -5.08 2.56 -30.24
CA ALA A 256 -5.64 3.62 -31.09
C ALA A 256 -4.54 4.52 -31.68
N GLY A 257 -3.48 4.80 -30.90
CA GLY A 257 -2.31 5.54 -31.36
C GLY A 257 -1.58 4.87 -32.51
N ILE A 258 -1.37 3.55 -32.42
CA ILE A 258 -0.81 2.74 -33.51
C ILE A 258 -1.69 2.85 -34.77
N GLY A 259 -3.00 2.68 -34.63
CA GLY A 259 -3.94 2.78 -35.76
C GLY A 259 -3.90 4.16 -36.43
N ALA A 260 -3.96 5.24 -35.65
CA ALA A 260 -3.92 6.61 -36.18
C ALA A 260 -2.58 6.94 -36.87
N ALA A 261 -1.46 6.51 -36.28
CA ALA A 261 -0.13 6.67 -36.89
C ALA A 261 -0.04 5.89 -38.21
N ALA A 262 -0.50 4.63 -38.24
CA ALA A 262 -0.49 3.79 -39.43
C ALA A 262 -1.35 4.36 -40.56
N MET A 263 -2.45 5.05 -40.24
CA MET A 263 -3.30 5.75 -41.21
C MET A 263 -2.75 7.11 -41.67
N GLY A 264 -1.54 7.49 -41.24
CA GLY A 264 -0.84 8.70 -41.69
C GLY A 264 -0.97 9.91 -40.78
N SER A 265 -1.69 9.81 -39.66
CA SER A 265 -1.78 10.91 -38.69
C SER A 265 -0.76 10.74 -37.56
N ALA A 266 0.51 11.04 -37.87
CA ALA A 266 1.62 10.90 -36.92
C ALA A 266 1.38 11.68 -35.61
N ALA A 267 0.91 12.94 -35.71
CA ALA A 267 0.65 13.78 -34.54
C ALA A 267 -0.44 13.20 -33.62
N ILE A 268 -1.55 12.74 -34.20
CA ILE A 268 -2.66 12.14 -33.44
C ILE A 268 -2.21 10.81 -32.84
N GLY A 269 -1.52 9.96 -33.61
CA GLY A 269 -1.01 8.68 -33.14
C GLY A 269 -0.08 8.83 -31.93
N LEU A 270 0.88 9.74 -32.00
CA LEU A 270 1.79 10.04 -30.90
C LEU A 270 1.10 10.70 -29.70
N ALA A 271 0.13 11.58 -29.93
CA ALA A 271 -0.65 12.18 -28.85
C ALA A 271 -1.48 11.14 -28.10
N LEU A 272 -2.14 10.22 -28.83
CA LEU A 272 -2.86 9.09 -28.23
C LEU A 272 -1.90 8.19 -27.46
N ALA A 273 -0.73 7.86 -28.02
CA ALA A 273 0.27 7.08 -27.30
C ALA A 273 0.78 7.78 -26.04
N ALA A 274 0.95 9.11 -26.06
CA ALA A 274 1.32 9.90 -24.89
C ALA A 274 0.24 9.80 -23.79
N THR A 275 -1.04 9.92 -24.15
CA THR A 275 -2.15 9.75 -23.19
C THR A 275 -2.22 8.32 -22.63
N GLY A 276 -1.93 7.31 -23.46
CA GLY A 276 -1.87 5.91 -23.03
C GLY A 276 -0.72 5.63 -22.08
N ALA A 277 0.48 6.15 -22.36
CA ALA A 277 1.63 6.06 -21.48
C ALA A 277 1.37 6.77 -20.13
N PHE A 278 0.72 7.94 -20.14
CA PHE A 278 0.31 8.65 -18.93
C PHE A 278 -0.70 7.85 -18.08
N ALA A 279 -1.70 7.25 -18.73
CA ALA A 279 -2.66 6.39 -18.05
C ALA A 279 -1.98 5.15 -17.42
N ALA A 280 -1.02 4.53 -18.12
CA ALA A 280 -0.25 3.41 -17.60
C ALA A 280 0.60 3.81 -16.38
N GLN A 281 1.24 4.98 -16.42
CA GLN A 281 2.00 5.52 -15.30
C GLN A 281 1.11 5.84 -14.08
N THR A 282 -0.09 6.34 -14.33
CA THR A 282 -1.08 6.55 -13.27
C THR A 282 -1.49 5.20 -12.67
N ALA A 283 -1.71 4.17 -13.50
CA ALA A 283 -2.06 2.83 -13.03
C ALA A 283 -0.96 2.20 -12.14
N THR A 284 0.30 2.27 -12.57
CA THR A 284 1.43 1.76 -11.77
C THR A 284 1.60 2.56 -10.48
N GLY A 285 1.40 3.87 -10.52
CA GLY A 285 1.41 4.73 -9.34
C GLY A 285 0.31 4.37 -8.32
N ILE A 286 -0.92 4.13 -8.78
CA ILE A 286 -2.04 3.69 -7.93
C ILE A 286 -1.72 2.31 -7.32
N ALA A 287 -1.26 1.35 -8.12
CA ALA A 287 -0.94 0.00 -7.66
C ALA A 287 0.23 -0.01 -6.66
N ALA A 288 1.29 0.77 -6.92
CA ALA A 288 2.43 0.87 -6.03
C ALA A 288 2.06 1.53 -4.69
N MET A 289 1.19 2.54 -4.72
CA MET A 289 0.69 3.18 -3.51
C MET A 289 -0.23 2.24 -2.72
N ASP A 290 -1.14 1.49 -3.38
CA ASP A 290 -1.96 0.45 -2.73
C ASP A 290 -1.09 -0.58 -2.02
N ALA A 291 -0.07 -1.07 -2.72
CA ALA A 291 0.85 -2.06 -2.19
C ALA A 291 1.65 -1.51 -0.99
N ARG A 292 2.13 -0.27 -1.07
CA ARG A 292 2.82 0.41 0.06
C ARG A 292 1.90 0.63 1.25
N LEU A 293 0.66 1.07 1.02
CA LEU A 293 -0.34 1.22 2.08
C LEU A 293 -0.62 -0.14 2.73
N ARG A 294 -0.86 -1.17 1.92
CA ARG A 294 -1.05 -2.55 2.43
C ARG A 294 0.23 -3.17 2.99
N GLN A 295 1.39 -2.52 2.83
CA GLN A 295 2.72 -3.02 3.16
C GLN A 295 3.03 -4.37 2.50
N VAL A 296 2.46 -4.63 1.33
CA VAL A 296 2.68 -5.84 0.53
C VAL A 296 3.68 -5.51 -0.56
N GLU A 297 4.62 -6.42 -0.84
CA GLU A 297 5.49 -6.26 -2.00
C GLU A 297 4.66 -6.39 -3.28
N MET A 298 4.70 -5.39 -4.16
CA MET A 298 4.13 -5.58 -5.49
C MET A 298 4.87 -6.69 -6.22
N PRO A 299 4.17 -7.61 -6.90
CA PRO A 299 4.82 -8.56 -7.78
C PRO A 299 5.56 -7.79 -8.88
N SER A 300 6.89 -7.81 -8.79
CA SER A 300 7.77 -7.06 -9.70
C SER A 300 7.61 -7.47 -11.16
N SER A 301 7.07 -8.66 -11.43
CA SER A 301 6.79 -9.18 -12.78
C SER A 301 5.67 -8.40 -13.48
N LEU A 302 4.57 -8.09 -12.79
CA LEU A 302 3.42 -7.41 -13.39
C LEU A 302 3.75 -5.97 -13.78
N SER A 303 4.40 -5.23 -12.86
CA SER A 303 4.85 -3.86 -13.13
C SER A 303 5.84 -3.81 -14.30
N ARG A 304 6.81 -4.74 -14.33
CA ARG A 304 7.75 -4.87 -15.45
C ARG A 304 7.06 -5.23 -16.77
N ALA A 305 6.11 -6.15 -16.75
CA ALA A 305 5.37 -6.55 -17.94
C ALA A 305 4.58 -5.38 -18.54
N LEU A 306 3.90 -4.60 -17.71
CA LEU A 306 3.17 -3.41 -18.16
C LEU A 306 4.12 -2.36 -18.75
N HIS A 307 5.23 -2.06 -18.05
CA HIS A 307 6.23 -1.11 -18.55
C HIS A 307 6.83 -1.55 -19.91
N ASN A 308 7.19 -2.84 -20.04
CA ASN A 308 7.66 -3.41 -21.31
C ASN A 308 6.62 -3.28 -22.43
N THR A 309 5.35 -3.50 -22.11
CA THR A 309 4.26 -3.42 -23.08
C THR A 309 4.04 -1.98 -23.55
N VAL A 310 4.09 -1.01 -22.64
CA VAL A 310 4.01 0.41 -22.98
C VAL A 310 5.17 0.82 -23.89
N ASP A 311 6.40 0.42 -23.57
CA ASP A 311 7.57 0.70 -24.42
C ASP A 311 7.42 0.08 -25.82
N LEU A 312 6.98 -1.18 -25.91
CA LEU A 312 6.78 -1.86 -27.19
C LEU A 312 5.72 -1.17 -28.06
N LEU A 313 4.56 -0.84 -27.49
CA LEU A 313 3.47 -0.19 -28.24
C LEU A 313 3.83 1.26 -28.60
N SER A 314 4.58 1.95 -27.76
CA SER A 314 5.12 3.29 -28.04
C SER A 314 6.14 3.25 -29.18
N ALA A 315 7.03 2.25 -29.18
CA ALA A 315 7.99 2.03 -30.27
C ALA A 315 7.28 1.73 -31.60
N LEU A 316 6.22 0.91 -31.56
CA LEU A 316 5.41 0.61 -32.74
C LEU A 316 4.68 1.85 -33.27
N THR A 317 4.11 2.66 -32.37
CA THR A 317 3.49 3.95 -32.74
C THR A 317 4.53 4.88 -33.37
N ALA A 318 5.72 4.97 -32.79
CA ALA A 318 6.81 5.79 -33.29
C ALA A 318 7.32 5.35 -34.67
N TRP A 319 7.36 4.04 -34.93
CA TRP A 319 7.67 3.50 -36.25
C TRP A 319 6.64 3.98 -37.30
N PHE A 320 5.35 3.76 -37.03
CA PHE A 320 4.30 4.15 -37.97
C PHE A 320 4.11 5.67 -38.10
N ALA A 321 4.50 6.44 -37.08
CA ALA A 321 4.52 7.90 -37.17
C ALA A 321 5.56 8.42 -38.17
N LEU A 322 6.61 7.65 -38.47
CA LEU A 322 7.64 7.97 -39.44
C LEU A 322 7.42 7.27 -40.79
N ALA A 323 6.83 6.08 -40.80
CA ALA A 323 6.45 5.33 -41.99
C ALA A 323 4.99 4.84 -41.87
N PRO A 324 4.01 5.67 -42.28
CA PRO A 324 2.61 5.26 -42.34
C PRO A 324 2.42 4.05 -43.25
N TRP A 325 1.50 3.15 -42.91
CA TRP A 325 1.26 1.95 -43.72
C TRP A 325 0.65 2.32 -45.09
N PRO A 326 1.07 1.68 -46.20
CA PRO A 326 2.04 0.60 -46.34
C PRO A 326 3.47 1.08 -46.69
N ALA A 327 3.79 2.36 -46.49
CA ALA A 327 5.09 2.91 -46.85
C ALA A 327 6.22 2.30 -46.00
N PHE A 328 7.40 2.17 -46.60
CA PHE A 328 8.61 1.73 -45.91
C PHE A 328 9.68 2.79 -46.06
N GLU A 329 9.96 3.50 -44.96
CA GLU A 329 11.02 4.50 -44.90
C GLU A 329 12.14 3.98 -43.99
N PRO A 330 13.41 3.92 -44.45
CA PRO A 330 14.53 3.47 -43.62
C PRO A 330 14.67 4.25 -42.30
N LEU A 331 14.28 5.53 -42.30
CA LEU A 331 14.30 6.39 -41.12
C LEU A 331 13.27 6.01 -40.05
N ALA A 332 12.29 5.15 -40.36
CA ALA A 332 11.30 4.68 -39.38
C ALA A 332 11.92 3.94 -38.20
N VAL A 333 13.11 3.35 -38.39
CA VAL A 333 13.90 2.72 -37.31
C VAL A 333 14.25 3.70 -36.19
N CYS A 334 14.32 5.00 -36.49
CA CYS A 334 14.56 6.02 -35.47
C CYS A 334 13.47 6.02 -34.40
N GLY A 335 12.23 5.65 -34.74
CA GLY A 335 11.11 5.57 -33.79
C GLY A 335 11.39 4.60 -32.64
N PRO A 336 11.49 3.28 -32.90
CA PRO A 336 11.86 2.30 -31.88
C PRO A 336 13.21 2.57 -31.23
N LEU A 337 14.18 3.10 -31.97
CA LEU A 337 15.51 3.44 -31.43
C LEU A 337 15.41 4.53 -30.36
N THR A 338 14.61 5.58 -30.58
CA THR A 338 14.38 6.63 -29.56
C THR A 338 13.78 6.05 -28.28
N ILE A 339 12.79 5.15 -28.39
CA ILE A 339 12.18 4.51 -27.21
C ILE A 339 13.17 3.57 -26.52
N GLY A 340 13.92 2.78 -27.28
CA GLY A 340 14.97 1.90 -26.74
C GLY A 340 16.08 2.66 -26.03
N MET A 341 16.52 3.79 -26.60
CA MET A 341 17.52 4.67 -25.97
C MET A 341 16.96 5.35 -24.71
N ALA A 342 15.68 5.76 -24.70
CA ALA A 342 15.05 6.30 -23.50
C ALA A 342 15.03 5.27 -22.36
N ARG A 343 14.72 4.01 -22.69
CA ARG A 343 14.78 2.90 -21.74
C ARG A 343 16.19 2.63 -21.21
N LEU A 344 17.21 2.68 -22.07
CA LEU A 344 18.60 2.52 -21.65
C LEU A 344 19.05 3.70 -20.76
N ALA A 345 18.68 4.93 -21.12
CA ALA A 345 19.00 6.13 -20.34
C ALA A 345 18.39 6.09 -18.92
N GLU A 346 17.20 5.51 -18.78
CA GLU A 346 16.55 5.28 -17.49
C GLU A 346 17.37 4.34 -16.59
N THR A 347 17.98 3.29 -17.14
CA THR A 347 18.81 2.35 -16.37
C THR A 347 20.17 2.91 -15.94
N GLY A 348 20.61 4.04 -16.54
CA GLY A 348 21.94 4.63 -16.33
C GLY A 348 22.20 5.29 -14.97
N GLY A 349 21.18 5.46 -14.12
CA GLY A 349 21.32 5.85 -12.71
C GLY A 349 21.66 7.33 -12.42
N GLY A 350 20.83 7.98 -11.59
CA GLY A 350 21.19 9.16 -10.78
C GLY A 350 21.34 10.52 -11.46
N ARG A 351 21.14 10.63 -12.78
CA ARG A 351 21.28 11.88 -13.53
C ARG A 351 19.93 12.55 -13.78
N PRO A 352 19.86 13.88 -13.91
CA PRO A 352 18.60 14.57 -14.22
C PRO A 352 17.95 14.06 -15.51
N PHE A 353 18.76 13.60 -16.47
CA PHE A 353 18.29 13.03 -17.73
C PHE A 353 17.64 11.65 -17.59
N SER A 354 17.97 10.84 -16.58
CA SER A 354 17.28 9.55 -16.38
C SER A 354 15.83 9.78 -15.95
N THR A 355 15.57 10.83 -15.16
CA THR A 355 14.20 11.22 -14.79
C THR A 355 13.40 11.72 -15.99
N ILE A 356 14.02 12.52 -16.87
CA ILE A 356 13.34 13.00 -18.09
C ILE A 356 13.05 11.83 -19.03
N ALA A 357 14.02 10.92 -19.21
CA ALA A 357 13.88 9.77 -20.09
C ALA A 357 12.80 8.80 -19.62
N SER A 358 12.62 8.62 -18.31
CA SER A 358 11.58 7.75 -17.75
C SER A 358 10.15 8.27 -17.96
N ASP A 359 9.97 9.56 -18.26
CA ASP A 359 8.67 10.17 -18.60
C ASP A 359 8.29 9.92 -20.06
N ARG A 360 7.90 8.67 -20.37
CA ARG A 360 7.47 8.28 -21.72
C ARG A 360 6.33 9.13 -22.25
N ALA A 361 5.40 9.55 -21.40
CA ALA A 361 4.28 10.38 -21.80
C ALA A 361 4.76 11.75 -22.31
N SER A 362 5.71 12.37 -21.60
CA SER A 362 6.26 13.68 -21.98
C SER A 362 7.11 13.58 -23.25
N VAL A 363 7.89 12.51 -23.40
CA VAL A 363 8.66 12.21 -24.62
C VAL A 363 7.72 12.08 -25.83
N LEU A 364 6.66 11.27 -25.72
CA LEU A 364 5.70 11.07 -26.80
C LEU A 364 4.91 12.35 -27.11
N LEU A 365 4.55 13.14 -26.10
CA LEU A 365 3.87 14.42 -26.30
C LEU A 365 4.76 15.43 -27.03
N ALA A 366 6.05 15.52 -26.69
CA ALA A 366 7.00 16.38 -27.40
C ALA A 366 7.15 15.97 -28.87
N LEU A 367 7.21 14.66 -29.14
CA LEU A 367 7.24 14.12 -30.50
C LEU A 367 5.93 14.37 -31.26
N ALA A 368 4.78 14.29 -30.58
CA ALA A 368 3.47 14.63 -31.16
C ALA A 368 3.41 16.09 -31.60
N LEU A 369 3.93 17.01 -30.77
CA LEU A 369 4.02 18.43 -31.12
C LEU A 369 4.96 18.65 -32.32
N ALA A 370 6.13 18.02 -32.33
CA ALA A 370 7.05 18.08 -33.48
C ALA A 370 6.40 17.53 -34.75
N ALA A 371 5.65 16.43 -34.66
CA ALA A 371 4.92 15.86 -35.78
C ALA A 371 3.78 16.77 -36.27
N GLY A 372 3.06 17.44 -35.35
CA GLY A 372 2.02 18.41 -35.69
C GLY A 372 2.56 19.64 -36.44
N LEU A 373 3.83 19.98 -36.21
CA LEU A 373 4.55 21.03 -36.94
C LEU A 373 5.22 20.52 -38.24
N GLY A 374 5.04 19.25 -38.61
CA GLY A 374 5.67 18.66 -39.80
C GLY A 374 7.16 18.31 -39.63
N HIS A 375 7.68 18.31 -38.42
CA HIS A 375 9.09 18.04 -38.10
C HIS A 375 9.29 16.71 -37.35
N ALA A 376 8.45 15.70 -37.63
CA ALA A 376 8.50 14.40 -36.95
C ALA A 376 9.89 13.76 -37.03
N ALA A 377 10.43 13.56 -38.24
CA ALA A 377 11.72 12.91 -38.46
C ALA A 377 12.87 13.64 -37.74
N THR A 378 12.92 14.97 -37.84
CA THR A 378 13.92 15.79 -37.15
C THR A 378 13.80 15.68 -35.64
N GLY A 379 12.56 15.69 -35.11
CA GLY A 379 12.30 15.52 -33.68
C GLY A 379 12.78 14.17 -33.14
N PHE A 380 12.48 13.08 -33.85
CA PHE A 380 12.97 11.74 -33.50
C PHE A 380 14.49 11.66 -33.54
N ALA A 381 15.13 12.15 -34.61
CA ALA A 381 16.58 12.10 -34.77
C ALA A 381 17.31 12.91 -33.68
N LEU A 382 16.83 14.13 -33.39
CA LEU A 382 17.42 14.98 -32.36
C LEU A 382 17.28 14.34 -30.99
N LEU A 383 16.08 13.84 -30.65
CA LEU A 383 15.86 13.19 -29.36
C LEU A 383 16.67 11.90 -29.22
N ALA A 384 16.74 11.07 -30.27
CA ALA A 384 17.58 9.87 -30.29
C ALA A 384 19.06 10.20 -30.05
N THR A 385 19.56 11.25 -30.70
CA THR A 385 20.96 11.69 -30.56
C THR A 385 21.25 12.19 -29.14
N VAL A 386 20.34 12.99 -28.57
CA VAL A 386 20.46 13.44 -27.17
C VAL A 386 20.45 12.26 -26.22
N LEU A 387 19.52 11.31 -26.38
CA LEU A 387 19.45 10.11 -25.54
C LEU A 387 20.67 9.20 -25.71
N MET A 388 21.20 9.08 -26.92
CA MET A 388 22.43 8.34 -27.16
C MET A 388 23.63 9.00 -26.48
N ALA A 389 23.75 10.33 -26.60
CA ALA A 389 24.79 11.08 -25.93
C ALA A 389 24.70 10.95 -24.39
N THR A 390 23.49 10.98 -23.82
CA THR A 390 23.31 10.78 -22.37
C THR A 390 23.70 9.37 -21.94
N VAL A 391 23.35 8.33 -22.70
CA VAL A 391 23.76 6.95 -22.42
C VAL A 391 25.29 6.80 -22.49
N LEU A 392 25.93 7.32 -23.54
CA LEU A 392 27.37 7.19 -23.75
C LEU A 392 28.20 7.97 -22.72
N LEU A 393 27.75 9.17 -22.34
CA LEU A 393 28.44 10.02 -21.37
C LEU A 393 28.14 9.62 -19.92
N SER A 394 27.31 8.60 -19.69
CA SER A 394 26.99 8.10 -18.35
C SER A 394 28.06 7.11 -17.88
N PRO A 395 28.78 7.41 -16.77
CA PRO A 395 29.77 6.49 -16.22
C PRO A 395 29.04 5.21 -15.82
N ARG A 396 29.43 4.10 -16.42
CA ARG A 396 28.96 2.78 -15.96
C ARG A 396 29.50 2.58 -14.55
N LYS A 397 28.61 2.38 -13.58
CA LYS A 397 29.01 1.77 -12.31
C LYS A 397 29.48 0.36 -12.66
N ASN A 398 30.78 0.11 -12.55
CA ASN A 398 31.36 -1.24 -12.58
C ASN A 398 30.90 -2.03 -11.36
#